data_AF-A0A6A2Y8V4-F1
#
_entry.id   AF-A0A6A2Y8V4-F1
#
_cell.length_a   1.000
_cell.length_b   1.000
_cell.length_c   1.000
_cell.angle_alpha   90.00
_cell.angle_beta   90.00
_cell.angle_gamma   90.00
#
_symmetry.space_group_name_H-M   'P 1'
#
loop_
_entity.id
_entity.type
_entity.pdbx_description
1 polymer ?
#
loop_
_entity_poly.entity_id
_entity_poly.type
_entity_poly.pdbx_seq_one_letter_code
_entity_poly.pdbx_strand_id
1 'polypeptide(L)'
;MKWYIWSMACLTDPTLSEKRIDLTKAISLIYVIDDVFDVYGSLDELTLFVQAVERWDCGASGGLPDYIKLCLKALDDITNEICQKVHKKYGRNPIDSLRKAWKILFQAFLVEARWFGSGKSPTAKEYLENGIISSGVHIVLVHIFFLLGLGSTVREVEMIDNPSIISTTGAILRLWDDLGSAKDENQDGHDGSYIDCYMKEHQGIKIESARQHVMDMISDAWKVLNRQCLSRESFSMPFCKASLNIARMVPLMYCYDENQHLPSLDEYMKSLLYQSIPM
;
A
#
# COMPACT_ATOMS: atom_id res chain seq x y z
N MET A 1 -3.21 -6.03 15.11
CA MET A 1 -4.10 -4.87 15.40
C MET A 1 -3.84 -3.70 14.46
N LYS A 2 -2.58 -3.28 14.25
CA LYS A 2 -2.16 -2.24 13.26
C LYS A 2 -2.86 -2.37 11.89
N TRP A 3 -2.80 -3.56 11.28
CA TRP A 3 -3.44 -3.83 9.98
C TRP A 3 -4.97 -3.72 9.97
N TYR A 4 -5.62 -4.11 11.08
CA TYR A 4 -7.07 -4.06 11.18
C TYR A 4 -7.59 -2.61 11.22
N ILE A 5 -6.82 -1.69 11.82
CA ILE A 5 -7.18 -0.26 11.91
C ILE A 5 -7.24 0.38 10.53
N TRP A 6 -6.30 0.05 9.64
CA TRP A 6 -6.38 0.49 8.24
C TRP A 6 -7.74 0.11 7.63
N SER A 7 -8.15 -1.16 7.76
CA SER A 7 -9.43 -1.60 7.22
C SER A 7 -10.64 -0.87 7.84
N MET A 8 -10.58 -0.57 9.14
CA MET A 8 -11.61 0.19 9.87
C MET A 8 -11.70 1.64 9.39
N ALA A 9 -10.56 2.29 9.16
CA ALA A 9 -10.49 3.65 8.63
C ALA A 9 -11.01 3.70 7.18
N CYS A 10 -10.61 2.75 6.33
CA CYS A 10 -11.05 2.66 4.94
C CYS A 10 -12.57 2.47 4.82
N LEU A 11 -13.12 1.52 5.57
CA LEU A 11 -14.51 1.05 5.44
C LEU A 11 -15.31 1.30 6.72
N THR A 12 -15.65 2.57 6.97
CA THR A 12 -16.24 3.04 8.24
C THR A 12 -17.68 2.58 8.48
N ASP A 13 -18.40 2.13 7.45
CA ASP A 13 -19.80 1.71 7.59
C ASP A 13 -19.87 0.40 8.41
N PRO A 14 -20.62 0.36 9.53
CA PRO A 14 -20.73 -0.82 10.38
C PRO A 14 -21.12 -2.11 9.64
N THR A 15 -21.90 -2.00 8.57
CA THR A 15 -22.38 -3.12 7.75
C THR A 15 -21.30 -3.79 6.89
N LEU A 16 -20.09 -3.22 6.84
CA LEU A 16 -18.97 -3.72 6.04
C LEU A 16 -17.98 -4.61 6.83
N SER A 17 -18.40 -5.20 7.95
CA SER A 17 -17.55 -6.01 8.83
C SER A 17 -16.78 -7.12 8.11
N GLU A 18 -17.46 -7.93 7.29
CA GLU A 18 -16.81 -9.00 6.51
C GLU A 18 -15.75 -8.45 5.55
N LYS A 19 -16.06 -7.32 4.89
CA LYS A 19 -15.13 -6.67 3.95
C LYS A 19 -13.90 -6.14 4.66
N ARG A 20 -14.03 -5.64 5.89
CA ARG A 20 -12.90 -5.21 6.72
C ARG A 20 -11.99 -6.38 7.09
N ILE A 21 -12.57 -7.54 7.43
CA ILE A 21 -11.80 -8.76 7.72
C ILE A 21 -11.01 -9.18 6.48
N ASP A 22 -11.66 -9.26 5.32
CA ASP A 22 -11.00 -9.63 4.07
C ASP A 22 -9.92 -8.63 3.64
N LEU A 23 -10.19 -7.34 3.77
CA LEU A 23 -9.22 -6.28 3.49
C LEU A 23 -8.01 -6.34 4.44
N THR A 24 -8.24 -6.66 5.72
CA THR A 24 -7.16 -6.82 6.70
C THR A 24 -6.21 -7.94 6.33
N LYS A 25 -6.72 -9.05 5.77
CA LYS A 25 -5.88 -10.15 5.27
C LYS A 25 -4.97 -9.67 4.14
N ALA A 26 -5.53 -8.95 3.16
CA ALA A 26 -4.75 -8.39 2.07
C ALA A 26 -3.68 -7.41 2.58
N ILE A 27 -4.05 -6.49 3.49
CA ILE A 27 -3.11 -5.55 4.11
C ILE A 27 -2.00 -6.29 4.85
N SER A 28 -2.34 -7.33 5.62
CA SER A 28 -1.33 -8.12 6.35
C SER A 28 -0.32 -8.77 5.42
N LEU A 29 -0.76 -9.26 4.26
CA LEU A 29 0.15 -9.83 3.27
C LEU A 29 1.08 -8.78 2.68
N ILE A 30 0.59 -7.55 2.41
CA ILE A 30 1.44 -6.46 1.92
C ILE A 30 2.61 -6.23 2.89
N TYR A 31 2.33 -6.04 4.19
CA TYR A 31 3.39 -5.84 5.20
C TYR A 31 4.33 -7.04 5.34
N VAL A 32 3.81 -8.27 5.36
CA VAL A 32 4.68 -9.46 5.46
C VAL A 32 5.58 -9.62 4.23
N ILE A 33 5.07 -9.27 3.05
CA ILE A 33 5.84 -9.34 1.81
C ILE A 33 6.86 -8.21 1.78
N ASP A 34 6.49 -6.99 2.19
CA ASP A 34 7.39 -5.85 2.37
C ASP A 34 8.62 -6.25 3.21
N ASP A 35 8.39 -6.78 4.42
CA ASP A 35 9.43 -7.30 5.32
C ASP A 35 10.35 -8.34 4.63
N VAL A 36 9.78 -9.18 3.76
CA VAL A 36 10.54 -10.18 3.01
C VAL A 36 11.48 -9.51 2.01
N PHE A 37 11.08 -8.40 1.39
CA PHE A 37 11.87 -7.70 0.37
C PHE A 37 12.92 -6.74 0.95
N ASP A 38 12.65 -6.09 2.08
CA ASP A 38 13.53 -5.06 2.65
C ASP A 38 14.49 -5.60 3.73
N VAL A 39 14.10 -6.65 4.47
CA VAL A 39 14.87 -7.18 5.62
C VAL A 39 15.40 -8.59 5.37
N TYR A 40 14.56 -9.53 4.93
CA TYR A 40 14.91 -10.96 5.01
C TYR A 40 15.50 -11.56 3.73
N GLY A 41 14.99 -11.20 2.56
CA GLY A 41 15.29 -11.88 1.29
C GLY A 41 16.58 -11.40 0.65
N SER A 42 17.39 -12.35 0.15
CA SER A 42 18.47 -12.01 -0.76
C SER A 42 17.93 -11.68 -2.15
N LEU A 43 18.67 -10.88 -2.93
CA LEU A 43 18.23 -10.44 -4.26
C LEU A 43 17.91 -11.61 -5.22
N ASP A 44 18.65 -12.73 -5.11
CA ASP A 44 18.42 -13.94 -5.90
C ASP A 44 17.10 -14.62 -5.51
N GLU A 45 16.83 -14.75 -4.20
CA GLU A 45 15.57 -15.28 -3.67
C GLU A 45 14.38 -14.41 -4.05
N LEU A 46 14.50 -13.09 -3.94
CA LEU A 46 13.46 -12.13 -4.32
C LEU A 46 13.17 -12.17 -5.83
N THR A 47 14.21 -12.33 -6.65
CA THR A 47 14.04 -12.49 -8.10
C THR A 47 13.23 -13.76 -8.42
N LEU A 48 13.54 -14.88 -7.76
CA LEU A 48 12.77 -16.12 -7.91
C LEU A 48 11.34 -15.98 -7.36
N PHE A 49 11.15 -15.25 -6.27
CA PHE A 49 9.84 -15.00 -5.67
C PHE A 49 8.93 -14.24 -6.64
N VAL A 50 9.45 -13.17 -7.25
CA VAL A 50 8.72 -12.38 -8.25
C VAL A 50 8.37 -13.23 -9.47
N GLN A 51 9.29 -14.04 -9.97
CA GLN A 51 9.02 -14.95 -11.10
C GLN A 51 7.90 -15.96 -10.78
N ALA A 52 7.86 -16.47 -9.55
CA ALA A 52 6.79 -17.37 -9.12
C ALA A 52 5.42 -16.66 -9.11
N VAL A 53 5.35 -15.42 -8.62
CA VAL A 53 4.13 -14.60 -8.62
C VAL A 53 3.71 -14.19 -10.04
N GLU A 54 4.65 -13.85 -10.92
CA GLU A 54 4.36 -13.53 -12.33
C GLU A 54 3.70 -14.69 -13.07
N ARG A 55 4.17 -15.91 -12.83
CA ARG A 55 3.57 -17.14 -13.36
C ARG A 55 2.32 -17.57 -12.60
N TRP A 56 2.16 -17.06 -11.37
CA TRP A 56 1.18 -17.54 -10.39
C TRP A 56 1.27 -19.06 -10.18
N ASP A 57 2.51 -19.57 -10.14
CA ASP A 57 2.81 -21.00 -10.03
C ASP A 57 3.46 -21.30 -8.68
N CYS A 58 2.64 -21.70 -7.70
CA CYS A 58 3.13 -22.08 -6.37
C CYS A 58 3.91 -23.41 -6.38
N GLY A 59 3.73 -24.24 -7.43
CA GLY A 59 4.36 -25.55 -7.58
C GLY A 59 5.75 -25.51 -8.21
N ALA A 60 6.07 -24.48 -8.99
CA ALA A 60 7.39 -24.27 -9.59
C ALA A 60 8.46 -23.72 -8.61
N SER A 61 8.19 -23.71 -7.31
CA SER A 61 9.05 -23.18 -6.23
C SER A 61 10.25 -24.06 -5.87
N GLY A 62 10.67 -24.96 -6.77
CA GLY A 62 11.83 -25.86 -6.60
C GLY A 62 13.14 -25.08 -6.60
N GLY A 63 13.42 -24.37 -5.50
CA GLY A 63 14.57 -23.49 -5.34
C GLY A 63 14.34 -22.36 -4.33
N LEU A 64 13.08 -22.09 -3.97
CA LEU A 64 12.77 -21.07 -2.97
C LEU A 64 12.91 -21.60 -1.53
N PRO A 65 13.34 -20.76 -0.58
CA PRO A 65 13.26 -21.06 0.85
C PRO A 65 11.83 -21.35 1.32
N ASP A 66 11.71 -22.09 2.42
CA ASP A 66 10.40 -22.50 2.93
C ASP A 66 9.54 -21.33 3.41
N TYR A 67 10.14 -20.25 3.93
CA TYR A 67 9.40 -19.06 4.33
C TYR A 67 8.76 -18.34 3.13
N ILE A 68 9.44 -18.25 1.98
CA ILE A 68 8.89 -17.68 0.75
C ILE A 68 7.79 -18.58 0.18
N LYS A 69 7.97 -19.91 0.22
CA LYS A 69 6.92 -20.85 -0.20
C LYS A 69 5.65 -20.70 0.64
N LEU A 70 5.80 -20.52 1.96
CA LEU A 70 4.67 -20.25 2.85
C LEU A 70 3.99 -18.92 2.51
N CYS A 71 4.76 -17.87 2.21
CA CYS A 71 4.22 -16.58 1.77
C CYS A 71 3.46 -16.70 0.44
N LEU A 72 4.01 -17.39 -0.55
CA LEU A 72 3.34 -17.67 -1.83
C LEU A 72 2.02 -18.40 -1.64
N LYS A 73 2.03 -19.44 -0.81
CA LYS A 73 0.82 -20.21 -0.52
C LYS A 73 -0.23 -19.34 0.18
N ALA A 74 0.16 -18.56 1.18
CA ALA A 74 -0.76 -17.65 1.88
C ALA A 74 -1.34 -16.59 0.93
N LEU A 75 -0.51 -16.05 0.03
CA LEU A 75 -0.93 -15.11 -1.01
C LEU A 75 -1.98 -15.72 -1.94
N ASP A 76 -1.74 -16.94 -2.45
CA ASP A 76 -2.69 -17.64 -3.33
C ASP A 76 -3.98 -17.99 -2.59
N ASP A 77 -3.90 -18.61 -1.40
CA ASP A 77 -5.04 -19.03 -0.60
C ASP A 77 -5.95 -17.83 -0.25
N ILE A 78 -5.38 -16.73 0.26
CA ILE A 78 -6.14 -15.53 0.64
C ILE A 78 -6.74 -14.85 -0.60
N THR A 79 -5.97 -14.71 -1.68
CA THR A 79 -6.47 -14.08 -2.91
C THR A 79 -7.65 -14.89 -3.49
N ASN A 80 -7.53 -16.22 -3.53
CA ASN A 80 -8.60 -17.10 -3.98
C ASN A 80 -9.81 -17.06 -3.06
N GLU A 81 -9.62 -17.03 -1.73
CA GLU A 81 -10.70 -16.91 -0.75
C GLU A 81 -11.53 -15.63 -1.00
N ILE A 82 -10.86 -14.48 -1.12
CA ILE A 82 -11.51 -13.19 -1.37
C ILE A 82 -12.24 -13.21 -2.72
N CYS A 83 -11.60 -13.73 -3.76
CA CYS A 83 -12.20 -13.87 -5.09
C CYS A 83 -13.47 -14.72 -5.07
N GLN A 84 -13.47 -15.85 -4.35
CA GLN A 84 -14.64 -16.71 -4.20
C GLN A 84 -15.78 -16.00 -3.47
N LYS A 85 -15.49 -15.22 -2.42
CA LYS A 85 -16.51 -14.42 -1.72
C LYS A 85 -17.12 -13.35 -2.62
N VAL A 86 -16.29 -12.61 -3.36
CA VAL A 86 -16.75 -11.59 -4.33
C VAL A 86 -17.60 -12.26 -5.40
N HIS A 87 -17.14 -13.39 -5.97
CA HIS A 87 -17.88 -14.12 -6.99
C HIS A 87 -19.24 -14.63 -6.49
N LYS A 88 -19.28 -15.22 -5.29
CA LYS A 88 -20.52 -15.70 -4.68
C LYS A 88 -21.53 -14.57 -4.44
N LYS A 89 -21.05 -13.38 -4.08
CA LYS A 89 -21.90 -12.23 -3.72
C LYS A 89 -22.35 -11.40 -4.92
N TYR A 90 -21.47 -11.23 -5.92
CA TYR A 90 -21.66 -10.30 -7.03
C TYR A 90 -21.66 -10.97 -8.41
N GLY A 91 -21.45 -12.29 -8.48
CA GLY A 91 -21.49 -13.07 -9.72
C GLY A 91 -20.24 -13.01 -10.59
N ARG A 92 -19.25 -12.15 -10.26
CA ARG A 92 -18.00 -12.00 -11.03
C ARG A 92 -16.77 -12.31 -10.19
N ASN A 93 -15.85 -13.08 -10.76
CA ASN A 93 -14.58 -13.41 -10.13
C ASN A 93 -13.50 -12.36 -10.49
N PRO A 94 -12.94 -11.61 -9.53
CA PRO A 94 -11.94 -10.57 -9.78
C PRO A 94 -10.49 -11.11 -9.87
N ILE A 95 -10.31 -12.42 -9.95
CA ILE A 95 -9.00 -13.08 -9.82
C ILE A 95 -7.91 -12.49 -10.72
N ASP A 96 -8.21 -12.20 -11.99
CA ASP A 96 -7.22 -11.67 -12.92
C ASP A 96 -6.74 -10.27 -12.52
N SER A 97 -7.67 -9.42 -12.06
CA SER A 97 -7.36 -8.08 -11.59
C SER A 97 -6.58 -8.10 -10.28
N LEU A 98 -6.95 -8.94 -9.31
CA LEU A 98 -6.21 -9.05 -8.05
C LEU A 98 -4.81 -9.61 -8.29
N ARG A 99 -4.67 -10.67 -9.11
CA ARG A 99 -3.36 -11.25 -9.47
C ARG A 99 -2.48 -10.23 -10.18
N LYS A 100 -3.04 -9.47 -11.14
CA LYS A 100 -2.32 -8.40 -11.83
C LYS A 100 -1.84 -7.34 -10.86
N ALA A 101 -2.68 -6.90 -9.92
CA ALA A 101 -2.31 -5.91 -8.92
C ALA A 101 -1.12 -6.41 -8.07
N TRP A 102 -1.19 -7.65 -7.57
CA TRP A 102 -0.10 -8.27 -6.82
C TRP A 102 1.20 -8.36 -7.63
N LYS A 103 1.15 -8.77 -8.89
CA LYS A 103 2.34 -8.79 -9.77
C LYS A 103 3.00 -7.42 -9.86
N ILE A 104 2.21 -6.36 -10.04
CA ILE A 104 2.70 -4.98 -10.11
C ILE A 104 3.40 -4.58 -8.80
N LEU A 105 2.84 -4.94 -7.63
CA LEU A 105 3.46 -4.66 -6.33
C LEU A 105 4.82 -5.38 -6.19
N PHE A 106 4.87 -6.67 -6.52
CA PHE A 106 6.10 -7.47 -6.46
C PHE A 106 7.20 -6.94 -7.38
N GLN A 107 6.83 -6.47 -8.57
CA GLN A 107 7.76 -5.83 -9.48
C GLN A 107 8.34 -4.54 -8.90
N ALA A 108 7.50 -3.71 -8.26
CA ALA A 108 7.95 -2.48 -7.61
C ALA A 108 8.90 -2.74 -6.43
N PHE A 109 8.59 -3.72 -5.57
CA PHE A 109 9.50 -4.12 -4.49
C PHE A 109 10.83 -4.65 -5.02
N LEU A 110 10.83 -5.40 -6.13
CA LEU A 110 12.08 -5.89 -6.73
C LEU A 110 12.94 -4.76 -7.28
N VAL A 111 12.32 -3.70 -7.81
CA VAL A 111 13.04 -2.52 -8.29
C VAL A 111 13.76 -1.83 -7.12
N GLU A 112 13.08 -1.66 -5.98
CA GLU A 112 13.67 -1.13 -4.75
C GLU A 112 14.83 -1.99 -4.24
N ALA A 113 14.60 -3.30 -4.09
CA ALA A 113 15.65 -4.23 -3.66
C ALA A 113 16.90 -4.18 -4.56
N ARG A 114 16.72 -3.95 -5.87
CA ARG A 114 17.84 -3.76 -6.82
C ARG A 114 18.56 -2.43 -6.62
N TRP A 115 17.86 -1.33 -6.36
CA TRP A 115 18.48 -0.04 -6.07
C TRP A 115 19.35 -0.15 -4.80
N PHE A 116 18.80 -0.72 -3.72
CA PHE A 116 19.52 -0.88 -2.46
C PHE A 116 20.67 -1.88 -2.55
N GLY A 117 20.46 -3.01 -3.22
CA GLY A 117 21.50 -4.04 -3.40
C GLY A 117 22.66 -3.64 -4.33
N SER A 118 22.43 -2.73 -5.30
CA SER A 118 23.45 -2.31 -6.27
C SER A 118 24.15 -0.99 -5.93
N GLY A 119 23.66 -0.25 -4.94
CA GLY A 119 24.14 1.09 -4.59
C GLY A 119 23.84 2.17 -5.65
N LYS A 120 23.11 1.84 -6.72
CA LYS A 120 22.67 2.80 -7.72
C LYS A 120 21.43 3.53 -7.22
N SER A 121 21.61 4.78 -6.81
CA SER A 121 20.49 5.63 -6.39
C SER A 121 19.63 6.01 -7.61
N PRO A 122 18.30 5.86 -7.55
CA PRO A 122 17.39 6.39 -8.55
C PRO A 122 17.36 7.92 -8.52
N THR A 123 16.80 8.53 -9.56
CA THR A 123 16.36 9.92 -9.48
C THR A 123 15.19 10.06 -8.51
N ALA A 124 14.96 11.26 -7.95
CA ALA A 124 13.83 11.52 -7.06
C ALA A 124 12.49 11.20 -7.73
N LYS A 125 12.40 11.48 -9.03
CA LYS A 125 11.22 11.15 -9.84
C LYS A 125 11.03 9.65 -10.00
N GLU A 126 12.06 8.91 -10.41
CA GLU A 126 11.99 7.45 -10.57
C GLU A 126 11.66 6.76 -9.25
N TYR A 127 12.28 7.23 -8.15
CA TYR A 127 11.98 6.77 -6.80
C TYR A 127 10.50 6.95 -6.50
N LEU A 128 9.95 8.15 -6.69
CA LEU A 128 8.54 8.42 -6.37
C LEU A 128 7.57 7.60 -7.24
N GLU A 129 7.85 7.46 -8.53
CA GLU A 129 7.02 6.68 -9.45
C GLU A 129 6.94 5.20 -9.01
N ASN A 130 8.05 4.61 -8.57
CA ASN A 130 8.07 3.26 -8.01
C ASN A 130 7.45 3.22 -6.60
N GLY A 131 7.82 4.18 -5.75
CA GLY A 131 7.40 4.35 -4.36
C GLY A 131 5.88 4.42 -4.17
N ILE A 132 5.19 5.06 -5.13
CA ILE A 132 3.72 5.11 -5.16
C ILE A 132 3.14 3.68 -5.28
N ILE A 133 3.80 2.81 -6.03
CA ILE A 133 3.36 1.42 -6.26
C ILE A 133 3.79 0.52 -5.11
N SER A 134 5.06 0.59 -4.69
CA SER A 134 5.59 -0.21 -3.57
C SER A 134 4.91 0.11 -2.24
N SER A 135 4.32 1.30 -2.08
CA SER A 135 3.45 1.61 -0.92
C SER A 135 2.28 0.65 -0.70
N GLY A 136 1.89 -0.14 -1.71
CA GLY A 136 0.80 -1.12 -1.64
C GLY A 136 -0.61 -0.51 -1.64
N VAL A 137 -0.76 0.82 -1.68
CA VAL A 137 -2.07 1.50 -1.69
C VAL A 137 -2.93 1.04 -2.87
N HIS A 138 -2.33 0.79 -4.04
CA HIS A 138 -3.08 0.30 -5.20
C HIS A 138 -3.71 -1.06 -4.94
N ILE A 139 -3.01 -1.99 -4.27
CA ILE A 139 -3.58 -3.28 -3.88
C ILE A 139 -4.78 -3.08 -2.97
N VAL A 140 -4.64 -2.23 -1.94
CA VAL A 140 -5.70 -1.96 -0.97
C VAL A 140 -6.93 -1.40 -1.67
N LEU A 141 -6.76 -0.43 -2.58
CA LEU A 141 -7.86 0.17 -3.31
C LEU A 141 -8.48 -0.80 -4.32
N VAL A 142 -7.70 -1.60 -5.05
CA VAL A 142 -8.24 -2.64 -5.94
C VAL A 142 -9.06 -3.67 -5.15
N HIS A 143 -8.61 -4.09 -3.96
CA HIS A 143 -9.40 -4.97 -3.09
C HIS A 143 -10.71 -4.30 -2.64
N ILE A 144 -10.65 -3.04 -2.17
CA ILE A 144 -11.84 -2.28 -1.77
C ILE A 144 -12.84 -2.18 -2.92
N PHE A 145 -12.37 -1.91 -4.13
CA PHE A 145 -13.20 -1.79 -5.32
C PHE A 145 -14.09 -3.03 -5.52
N PHE A 146 -13.47 -4.21 -5.58
CA PHE A 146 -14.21 -5.47 -5.77
C PHE A 146 -15.01 -5.90 -4.54
N LEU A 147 -14.49 -5.66 -3.32
CA LEU A 147 -15.22 -5.95 -2.09
C LEU A 147 -16.52 -5.14 -2.00
N LEU A 148 -16.55 -3.91 -2.54
CA LEU A 148 -17.75 -3.07 -2.63
C LEU A 148 -18.72 -3.51 -3.73
N GLY A 149 -18.39 -4.53 -4.53
CA GLY A 149 -19.21 -5.00 -5.65
C GLY A 149 -19.05 -4.16 -6.92
N LEU A 150 -18.03 -3.31 -6.98
CA LEU A 150 -17.68 -2.58 -8.20
C LEU A 150 -16.93 -3.51 -9.17
N GLY A 151 -16.86 -3.14 -10.44
CA GLY A 151 -16.23 -3.99 -11.47
C GLY A 151 -17.18 -5.02 -12.06
N SER A 152 -18.50 -4.77 -12.00
CA SER A 152 -19.51 -5.64 -12.61
C SER A 152 -19.46 -5.57 -14.14
N THR A 153 -18.98 -4.46 -14.70
CA THR A 153 -18.84 -4.24 -16.15
C THR A 153 -17.37 -4.27 -16.59
N VAL A 154 -17.10 -4.52 -17.89
CA VAL A 154 -15.74 -4.43 -18.45
C VAL A 154 -15.19 -3.01 -18.27
N ARG A 155 -16.02 -2.00 -18.54
CA ARG A 155 -15.67 -0.58 -18.38
C ARG A 155 -15.20 -0.26 -16.95
N GLU A 156 -15.88 -0.76 -15.93
CA GLU A 156 -15.47 -0.54 -14.54
C GLU A 156 -14.14 -1.22 -14.20
N VAL A 157 -13.86 -2.38 -14.78
CA VAL A 157 -12.56 -3.05 -14.60
C VAL A 157 -11.43 -2.29 -15.33
N GLU A 158 -11.69 -1.77 -16.52
CA GLU A 158 -10.73 -0.90 -17.22
C GLU A 158 -10.49 0.41 -16.44
N MET A 159 -11.50 0.93 -15.75
CA MET A 159 -11.35 2.12 -14.92
C MET A 159 -10.40 1.89 -13.73
N ILE A 160 -10.35 0.69 -13.14
CA ILE A 160 -9.50 0.40 -11.98
C ILE A 160 -8.06 0.01 -12.34
N ASP A 161 -7.75 -0.19 -13.62
CA ASP A 161 -6.43 -0.64 -14.07
C ASP A 161 -5.31 0.40 -13.91
N ASN A 162 -5.63 1.70 -14.00
CA ASN A 162 -4.69 2.78 -13.69
C ASN A 162 -5.39 4.12 -13.39
N PRO A 163 -6.29 4.19 -12.40
CA PRO A 163 -6.97 5.44 -12.12
C PRO A 163 -6.09 6.39 -11.34
N SER A 164 -6.11 7.65 -11.76
CA SER A 164 -5.36 8.73 -11.12
C SER A 164 -5.68 8.87 -9.62
N ILE A 165 -6.87 8.46 -9.15
CA ILE A 165 -7.21 8.45 -7.72
C ILE A 165 -6.30 7.51 -6.91
N ILE A 166 -5.96 6.33 -7.45
CA ILE A 166 -5.08 5.36 -6.79
C ILE A 166 -3.68 5.93 -6.69
N SER A 167 -3.13 6.43 -7.79
CA SER A 167 -1.77 7.00 -7.81
C SER A 167 -1.67 8.23 -6.89
N THR A 168 -2.71 9.07 -6.84
CA THR A 168 -2.72 10.24 -5.95
C THR A 168 -2.81 9.84 -4.47
N THR A 169 -3.63 8.84 -4.11
CA THR A 169 -3.65 8.32 -2.73
C THR A 169 -2.32 7.66 -2.36
N GLY A 170 -1.72 6.89 -3.26
CA GLY A 170 -0.40 6.28 -3.07
C GLY A 170 0.71 7.33 -2.90
N ALA A 171 0.68 8.41 -3.68
CA ALA A 171 1.63 9.52 -3.54
C ALA A 171 1.53 10.20 -2.17
N ILE A 172 0.31 10.42 -1.66
CA ILE A 172 0.14 10.97 -0.31
C ILE A 172 0.76 10.03 0.72
N LEU A 173 0.53 8.71 0.62
CA LEU A 173 1.12 7.76 1.56
C LEU A 173 2.65 7.76 1.48
N ARG A 174 3.23 7.51 0.31
CA ARG A 174 4.68 7.42 0.12
C ARG A 174 5.40 8.68 0.59
N LEU A 175 4.89 9.86 0.22
CA LEU A 175 5.52 11.13 0.61
C LEU A 175 5.46 11.41 2.11
N TRP A 176 4.40 10.97 2.79
CA TRP A 176 4.31 11.10 4.26
C TRP A 176 5.21 10.11 4.98
N ASP A 177 5.28 8.88 4.47
CA ASP A 177 6.18 7.85 4.96
C ASP A 177 7.64 8.34 4.84
N ASP A 178 8.03 8.82 3.66
CA ASP A 178 9.35 9.44 3.40
C ASP A 178 9.64 10.73 4.16
N LEU A 179 8.62 11.35 4.77
CA LEU A 179 8.81 12.53 5.61
C LEU A 179 9.30 12.15 7.01
N GLY A 180 9.14 10.88 7.41
CA GLY A 180 9.86 10.28 8.54
C GLY A 180 11.35 10.22 8.29
N SER A 181 12.12 9.81 9.30
CA SER A 181 13.53 9.48 9.15
C SER A 181 13.69 7.95 9.14
N ALA A 182 14.72 7.42 8.46
CA ALA A 182 15.02 5.97 8.51
C ALA A 182 15.29 5.45 9.95
N LYS A 183 15.59 6.36 10.89
CA LYS A 183 15.67 6.04 12.32
C LYS A 183 14.29 5.78 12.92
N ASP A 184 13.23 6.39 12.41
CA ASP A 184 11.87 6.19 12.88
C ASP A 184 11.33 4.79 12.51
N GLU A 185 11.97 4.15 11.52
CA GLU A 185 11.53 2.87 10.92
C GLU A 185 12.41 1.66 11.30
N ASN A 186 13.42 1.83 12.16
CA ASN A 186 14.38 0.77 12.54
C ASN A 186 15.14 0.13 11.36
N GLN A 187 15.23 0.80 10.23
CA GLN A 187 15.82 0.24 9.01
C GLN A 187 17.35 0.46 8.92
N ASP A 188 18.00 0.95 9.98
CA ASP A 188 19.46 1.22 10.04
C ASP A 188 20.02 2.04 8.85
N GLY A 189 19.17 2.79 8.14
CA GLY A 189 19.52 3.54 6.93
C GLY A 189 19.71 2.70 5.66
N HIS A 190 19.19 1.48 5.64
CA HIS A 190 19.25 0.57 4.49
C HIS A 190 18.13 0.79 3.46
N ASP A 191 17.07 1.48 3.83
CA ASP A 191 16.02 1.95 2.91
C ASP A 191 16.33 3.37 2.42
N GLY A 192 15.78 3.74 1.27
CA GLY A 192 15.91 5.07 0.68
C GLY A 192 14.61 5.83 0.80
N SER A 193 14.70 7.15 0.94
CA SER A 193 13.55 8.05 0.94
C SER A 193 13.53 8.97 -0.28
N TYR A 194 12.34 9.49 -0.64
CA TYR A 194 12.22 10.56 -1.62
C TYR A 194 13.06 11.79 -1.24
N ILE A 195 13.12 12.14 0.05
CA ILE A 195 13.90 13.27 0.55
C ILE A 195 15.38 13.07 0.23
N ASP A 196 15.92 11.88 0.47
CA ASP A 196 17.33 11.58 0.18
C ASP A 196 17.64 11.67 -1.31
N CYS A 197 16.76 11.13 -2.15
CA CYS A 197 16.91 11.21 -3.61
C CYS A 197 16.88 12.68 -4.07
N TYR A 198 15.93 13.46 -3.56
CA TYR A 198 15.78 14.88 -3.89
C TYR A 198 16.99 15.72 -3.44
N MET A 199 17.51 15.48 -2.24
CA MET A 199 18.70 16.17 -1.73
C MET A 199 19.98 15.81 -2.48
N LYS A 200 20.12 14.54 -2.93
CA LYS A 200 21.25 14.10 -3.76
C LYS A 200 21.27 14.81 -5.12
N GLU A 201 20.11 15.05 -5.72
CA GLU A 201 19.97 15.79 -6.98
C GLU A 201 20.22 17.30 -6.80
N HIS A 202 19.84 17.85 -5.65
CA HIS A 202 19.93 19.29 -5.36
C HIS A 202 21.04 19.58 -4.34
N GLN A 203 22.30 19.40 -4.76
CA GLN A 203 23.46 19.58 -3.88
C GLN A 203 23.45 20.95 -3.17
N GLY A 204 23.58 20.92 -1.84
CA GLY A 204 23.61 22.12 -1.00
C GLY A 204 22.24 22.59 -0.50
N ILE A 205 21.15 21.91 -0.85
CA ILE A 205 19.84 22.17 -0.24
C ILE A 205 19.84 21.78 1.24
N LYS A 206 19.17 22.59 2.07
CA LYS A 206 18.94 22.27 3.48
C LYS A 206 17.82 21.23 3.63
N ILE A 207 17.94 20.35 4.62
CA ILE A 207 16.92 19.31 4.88
C ILE A 207 15.54 19.94 5.15
N GLU A 208 15.48 21.09 5.81
CA GLU A 208 14.21 21.79 6.08
C GLU A 208 13.52 22.24 4.78
N SER A 209 14.31 22.66 3.78
CA SER A 209 13.78 23.05 2.47
C SER A 209 13.30 21.83 1.67
N ALA A 210 14.00 20.70 1.76
CA ALA A 210 13.55 19.44 1.14
C ALA A 210 12.24 18.93 1.80
N ARG A 211 12.16 18.95 3.14
CA ARG A 211 10.93 18.61 3.88
C ARG A 211 9.77 19.53 3.52
N GLN A 212 10.01 20.84 3.39
CA GLN A 212 8.98 21.78 2.96
C GLN A 212 8.50 21.48 1.54
N HIS A 213 9.41 21.15 0.62
CA HIS A 213 9.06 20.75 -0.74
C HIS A 213 8.14 19.50 -0.75
N VAL A 214 8.45 18.49 0.05
CA VAL A 214 7.61 17.30 0.21
C VAL A 214 6.23 17.65 0.78
N MET A 215 6.16 18.53 1.80
CA MET A 215 4.89 19.02 2.34
C MET A 215 4.04 19.74 1.29
N ASP A 216 4.66 20.52 0.40
CA ASP A 216 3.97 21.20 -0.70
C ASP A 216 3.42 20.17 -1.71
N MET A 217 4.20 19.12 -2.04
CA MET A 217 3.75 18.02 -2.90
C MET A 217 2.57 17.25 -2.31
N ILE A 218 2.60 16.98 -0.99
CA ILE A 218 1.48 16.36 -0.26
C ILE A 218 0.24 17.25 -0.37
N SER A 219 0.39 18.55 -0.15
CA SER A 219 -0.71 19.53 -0.26
C SER A 219 -1.33 19.55 -1.65
N ASP A 220 -0.50 19.49 -2.70
CA ASP A 220 -0.98 19.44 -4.08
C ASP A 220 -1.66 18.11 -4.42
N ALA A 221 -1.12 16.98 -3.96
CA ALA A 221 -1.76 15.68 -4.10
C ALA A 221 -3.15 15.66 -3.42
N TRP A 222 -3.30 16.28 -2.24
CA TRP A 222 -4.61 16.44 -1.59
C TRP A 222 -5.60 17.24 -2.43
N LYS A 223 -5.17 18.34 -3.06
CA LYS A 223 -6.04 19.13 -3.95
C LYS A 223 -6.51 18.31 -5.15
N VAL A 224 -5.62 17.49 -5.72
CA VAL A 224 -5.95 16.58 -6.82
C VAL A 224 -6.96 15.52 -6.37
N LEU A 225 -6.70 14.85 -5.24
CA LEU A 225 -7.58 13.81 -4.69
C LEU A 225 -8.99 14.35 -4.41
N ASN A 226 -9.08 15.52 -3.78
CA ASN A 226 -10.36 16.18 -3.51
C ASN A 226 -11.12 16.49 -4.81
N ARG A 227 -10.42 16.98 -5.84
CA ARG A 227 -11.06 17.27 -7.14
C ARG A 227 -11.56 16.00 -7.81
N GLN A 228 -10.80 14.92 -7.79
CA GLN A 228 -11.19 13.62 -8.36
C GLN A 228 -12.45 13.10 -7.66
N CYS A 229 -12.48 13.11 -6.32
CA CYS A 229 -13.62 12.63 -5.53
C CYS A 229 -14.89 13.48 -5.66
N LEU A 230 -14.78 14.76 -6.06
CA LEU A 230 -15.90 15.67 -6.26
C LEU A 230 -16.35 15.78 -7.74
N SER A 231 -15.62 15.15 -8.66
CA SER A 231 -15.91 15.21 -10.10
C SER A 231 -17.16 14.43 -10.49
N ARG A 232 -17.80 14.82 -11.61
CA ARG A 232 -18.99 14.14 -12.15
C ARG A 232 -18.70 12.74 -12.69
N GLU A 233 -17.47 12.48 -13.11
CA GLU A 233 -17.00 11.19 -13.63
C GLU A 233 -16.26 10.36 -12.56
N SER A 234 -16.47 10.71 -11.28
CA SER A 234 -15.83 10.04 -10.17
C SER A 234 -16.32 8.60 -10.00
N PHE A 235 -15.49 7.80 -9.32
CA PHE A 235 -15.91 6.51 -8.80
C PHE A 235 -17.08 6.66 -7.82
N SER A 236 -17.71 5.54 -7.49
CA SER A 236 -18.80 5.53 -6.50
C SER A 236 -18.38 6.22 -5.19
N MET A 237 -19.32 6.91 -4.55
CA MET A 237 -19.07 7.64 -3.30
C MET A 237 -18.41 6.77 -2.21
N PRO A 238 -18.78 5.49 -2.01
CA PRO A 238 -18.08 4.62 -1.05
C PRO A 238 -16.59 4.42 -1.38
N PHE A 239 -16.23 4.30 -2.66
CA PHE A 239 -14.83 4.13 -3.09
C PHE A 239 -14.02 5.43 -2.93
N CYS A 240 -14.60 6.56 -3.35
CA CYS A 240 -13.99 7.88 -3.13
C CYS A 240 -13.77 8.16 -1.63
N LYS A 241 -14.77 7.82 -0.79
CA LYS A 241 -14.66 7.95 0.67
C LYS A 241 -13.55 7.07 1.23
N ALA A 242 -13.43 5.83 0.77
CA ALA A 242 -12.35 4.94 1.20
C ALA A 242 -10.96 5.50 0.82
N SER A 243 -10.81 6.02 -0.40
CA SER A 243 -9.55 6.65 -0.86
C SER A 243 -9.18 7.88 -0.02
N LEU A 244 -10.15 8.75 0.26
CA LEU A 244 -9.95 9.89 1.16
C LEU A 244 -9.60 9.46 2.58
N ASN A 245 -10.23 8.41 3.09
CA ASN A 245 -9.97 7.92 4.44
C ASN A 245 -8.59 7.27 4.57
N ILE A 246 -8.10 6.56 3.56
CA ILE A 246 -6.71 6.09 3.51
C ILE A 246 -5.78 7.29 3.65
N ALA A 247 -5.92 8.30 2.79
CA ALA A 247 -5.08 9.49 2.82
C ALA A 247 -5.14 10.23 4.18
N ARG A 248 -6.30 10.29 4.85
CA ARG A 248 -6.43 10.88 6.20
C ARG A 248 -5.72 10.08 7.28
N MET A 249 -5.65 8.76 7.13
CA MET A 249 -5.07 7.86 8.11
C MET A 249 -3.53 7.86 8.06
N VAL A 250 -2.95 8.13 6.90
CA VAL A 250 -1.50 8.18 6.67
C VAL A 250 -0.72 8.93 7.77
N PRO A 251 -0.98 10.22 8.08
CA PRO A 251 -0.21 10.92 9.10
C PRO A 251 -0.37 10.32 10.51
N LEU A 252 -1.46 9.58 10.79
CA LEU A 252 -1.61 8.88 12.09
C LEU A 252 -0.76 7.60 12.15
N MET A 253 -0.42 7.03 11.00
CA MET A 253 0.31 5.77 10.88
C MET A 253 1.83 5.98 10.72
N TYR A 254 2.25 7.17 10.30
CA TYR A 254 3.63 7.47 9.90
C TYR A 254 4.23 8.71 10.62
N CYS A 255 3.52 9.32 11.57
CA CYS A 255 4.10 10.33 12.46
C CYS A 255 4.59 9.69 13.76
N TYR A 256 5.78 9.09 13.71
CA TYR A 256 6.46 8.53 14.89
C TYR A 256 6.94 9.63 15.83
N ASP A 257 6.92 9.34 17.13
CA ASP A 257 7.62 10.16 18.12
C ASP A 257 9.11 9.80 18.21
N GLU A 258 9.87 10.55 19.02
CA GLU A 258 11.32 10.32 19.21
C GLU A 258 11.68 8.92 19.74
N ASN A 259 10.70 8.17 20.25
CA ASN A 259 10.85 6.80 20.75
C ASN A 259 10.26 5.75 19.79
N GLN A 260 9.98 6.12 18.53
CA GLN A 260 9.37 5.25 17.51
C GLN A 260 7.97 4.72 17.88
N HIS A 261 7.25 5.43 18.76
CA HIS A 261 5.87 5.11 19.06
C HIS A 261 4.92 5.93 18.17
N LEU A 262 3.68 5.44 18.03
CA LEU A 262 2.58 6.14 17.38
C LEU A 262 1.53 6.51 18.46
N PRO A 263 1.80 7.49 19.34
CA PRO A 263 0.96 7.77 20.49
C PRO A 263 -0.47 8.15 20.10
N SER A 264 -0.64 8.90 19.01
CA SER A 264 -1.96 9.24 18.48
C SER A 264 -2.72 8.00 18.00
N LEU A 265 -2.05 7.07 17.32
CA LEU A 265 -2.66 5.81 16.90
C LEU A 265 -3.11 5.00 18.11
N ASP A 266 -2.27 4.87 19.12
CA ASP A 266 -2.58 4.14 20.36
C ASP A 266 -3.78 4.73 21.09
N GLU A 267 -3.88 6.07 21.15
CA GLU A 267 -5.02 6.76 21.73
C GLU A 267 -6.32 6.47 20.95
N TYR A 268 -6.28 6.59 19.62
CA TYR A 268 -7.43 6.24 18.77
C TYR A 268 -7.82 4.78 18.90
N MET A 269 -6.85 3.86 18.97
CA MET A 269 -7.11 2.44 19.20
C MET A 269 -7.83 2.18 20.52
N LYS A 270 -7.36 2.80 21.60
CA LYS A 270 -7.97 2.71 22.93
C LYS A 270 -9.41 3.22 22.88
N SER A 271 -9.62 4.37 22.28
CA SER A 271 -10.94 4.99 22.15
C SER A 271 -11.91 4.14 21.31
N LEU A 272 -11.48 3.65 20.14
CA LEU A 272 -12.35 2.96 19.20
C LEU A 272 -12.67 1.51 19.58
N LEU A 273 -11.74 0.80 20.23
CA LEU A 273 -11.87 -0.63 20.46
C LEU A 273 -12.17 -1.01 21.91
N TYR A 274 -11.80 -0.16 22.87
CA TYR A 274 -11.81 -0.53 24.29
C TYR A 274 -12.67 0.39 25.16
N GLN A 275 -12.96 1.62 24.73
CA GLN A 275 -13.79 2.55 25.49
C GLN A 275 -15.26 2.46 25.05
N SER A 276 -16.15 2.17 25.99
CA SER A 276 -17.60 2.34 25.80
C SER A 276 -17.94 3.82 25.95
N ILE A 277 -18.65 4.39 24.99
CA ILE A 277 -19.24 5.73 25.14
C ILE A 277 -20.35 5.62 26.19
N PRO A 278 -20.30 6.39 27.30
CA PRO A 278 -21.40 6.42 28.26
C PRO A 278 -22.68 6.85 27.54
N MET A 279 -23.75 6.08 27.69
CA MET A 279 -25.08 6.44 27.20
C MET A 279 -25.76 7.45 28.13
#